data_AF-A0A6G2QIM2-F1
#
_entry.id   AF-A0A6G2QIM2-F1
#
_cell.length_a   1.000
_cell.length_b   1.000
_cell.length_c   1.000
_cell.angle_alpha   90.00
_cell.angle_beta   90.00
_cell.angle_gamma   90.00
#
_symmetry.space_group_name_H-M   'P 1'
#
loop_
_entity.id
_entity.type
_entity.pdbx_description
1 polymer ?
#
loop_
_entity_poly.entity_id
_entity_poly.type
_entity_poly.pdbx_seq_one_letter_code
_entity_poly.pdbx_strand_id
1 'polypeptide(L)'
;MNADGRIRLNQTPEWTALAKHREELGEVRLRELFAADPGRGTAYTLRVGDLYVDYSKHLVTDGTLALLRELAAATDVFGLRDA
;
A
#
# COMPACT_ATOMS: atom_id res chain seq x y z
N MET A 1 21.71 -16.61 10.85
CA MET A 1 20.66 -16.00 11.70
C MET A 1 19.34 -16.52 11.18
N ASN A 2 18.70 -17.39 11.94
CA ASN A 2 17.62 -18.25 11.45
C ASN A 2 16.35 -17.42 11.23
N ALA A 3 15.80 -17.48 10.01
CA ALA A 3 14.51 -16.89 9.65
C ALA A 3 13.30 -17.64 10.27
N ASP A 4 13.54 -18.48 11.26
CA ASP A 4 12.64 -19.53 11.75
C ASP A 4 11.66 -19.07 12.84
N GLY A 5 11.62 -17.76 13.11
CA GLY A 5 10.75 -17.15 14.14
C GLY A 5 9.85 -16.02 13.64
N ARG A 6 9.87 -15.67 12.35
CA ARG A 6 8.98 -14.64 11.80
C ARG A 6 7.63 -15.27 11.43
N ILE A 7 6.55 -14.67 11.91
CA ILE A 7 5.18 -15.01 11.49
C ILE A 7 5.13 -14.91 9.96
N ARG A 8 4.54 -15.91 9.30
CA ARG A 8 4.39 -15.86 7.84
C ARG A 8 3.56 -14.64 7.47
N LEU A 9 3.95 -13.96 6.39
CA LEU A 9 3.31 -12.70 5.96
C LEU A 9 1.78 -12.80 5.90
N ASN A 10 1.25 -13.88 5.33
CA ASN A 10 -0.19 -14.07 5.18
C ASN A 10 -0.93 -14.49 6.46
N GLN A 11 -0.23 -14.59 7.59
CA GLN A 11 -0.78 -14.88 8.91
C GLN A 11 -0.74 -13.66 9.85
N THR A 12 -0.23 -12.51 9.39
CA THR A 12 -0.26 -11.29 10.19
C THR A 12 -1.66 -10.66 10.18
N PRO A 13 -2.05 -9.95 11.25
CA PRO A 13 -3.32 -9.23 11.28
C PRO A 13 -3.42 -8.15 10.18
N GLU A 14 -2.31 -7.51 9.81
CA GLU A 14 -2.25 -6.49 8.76
C GLU A 14 -2.53 -7.09 7.37
N TRP A 15 -2.05 -8.31 7.10
CA TRP A 15 -2.42 -9.02 5.87
C TRP A 15 -3.90 -9.36 5.83
N THR A 16 -4.48 -9.76 6.96
CA THR A 16 -5.92 -10.03 7.07
C THR A 16 -6.73 -8.75 6.86
N ALA A 17 -6.27 -7.61 7.38
CA ALA A 17 -6.90 -6.31 7.16
C ALA A 17 -6.83 -5.87 5.69
N LEU A 18 -5.70 -6.08 5.01
CA LEU A 18 -5.56 -5.83 3.57
C LEU A 18 -6.47 -6.72 2.72
N ALA A 19 -6.59 -8.01 3.08
CA ALA A 19 -7.48 -8.94 2.39
C ALA A 19 -8.95 -8.50 2.51
N LYS A 20 -9.38 -8.14 3.73
CA LYS A 20 -10.71 -7.59 3.98
C LYS A 20 -10.95 -6.30 3.20
N HIS A 21 -10.01 -5.35 3.23
CA HIS A 21 -10.11 -4.10 2.47
C HIS A 21 -10.19 -4.36 0.96
N ARG A 22 -9.48 -5.38 0.44
CA ARG A 22 -9.57 -5.79 -0.96
C ARG A 22 -10.93 -6.39 -1.30
N GLU A 23 -11.60 -7.08 -0.38
CA GLU A 23 -12.99 -7.53 -0.57
C GLU A 23 -13.95 -6.34 -0.59
N GLU A 24 -13.80 -5.39 0.34
CA GLU A 24 -14.61 -4.17 0.43
C GLU A 24 -14.47 -3.25 -0.79
N LEU A 25 -13.25 -3.17 -1.35
CA LEU A 25 -12.98 -2.41 -2.57
C LEU A 25 -13.70 -3.01 -3.80
N GLY A 26 -13.98 -4.32 -3.78
CA GLY A 26 -14.76 -5.02 -4.79
C GLY A 26 -14.22 -4.84 -6.21
N GLU A 27 -15.12 -4.52 -7.13
CA GLU A 27 -14.87 -4.37 -8.57
C GLU A 27 -14.61 -2.91 -8.98
N VAL A 28 -14.09 -2.08 -8.06
CA VAL A 28 -13.81 -0.66 -8.37
C VAL A 28 -12.90 -0.55 -9.58
N ARG A 29 -13.23 0.36 -10.49
CA ARG A 29 -12.43 0.61 -11.68
C ARG A 29 -11.58 1.86 -11.47
N LEU A 30 -10.39 1.86 -12.08
CA LEU A 30 -9.50 3.02 -12.00
C LEU A 30 -10.17 4.32 -12.49
N ARG A 31 -11.02 4.23 -13.53
CA ARG A 31 -11.80 5.36 -14.05
C ARG A 31 -12.74 5.95 -12.99
N GLU A 32 -13.32 5.11 -12.14
CA GLU A 32 -14.22 5.55 -11.05
C GLU A 32 -13.43 6.27 -9.96
N LEU A 33 -12.22 5.79 -9.63
CA LEU A 33 -11.34 6.48 -8.69
C LEU A 33 -10.94 7.89 -9.17
N PHE A 34 -10.64 8.05 -10.46
CA PHE A 34 -10.38 9.37 -11.05
C PHE A 34 -11.63 10.25 -11.16
N ALA A 35 -12.80 9.66 -11.37
CA ALA A 35 -14.06 10.41 -11.40
C ALA A 35 -14.44 10.92 -10.00
N ALA A 36 -14.20 10.12 -8.96
CA ALA A 36 -14.45 10.48 -7.57
C ALA A 36 -13.44 11.49 -7.01
N ASP A 37 -12.18 11.42 -7.46
CA ASP A 37 -11.13 12.37 -7.10
C ASP A 37 -10.40 12.91 -8.35
N PRO A 38 -10.87 14.04 -8.91
CA PRO A 38 -10.19 14.71 -10.01
C PRO A 38 -8.75 15.17 -9.69
N GLY A 39 -8.41 15.34 -8.41
CA GLY A 39 -7.07 15.72 -7.93
C GLY A 39 -6.09 14.56 -7.82
N ARG A 40 -6.55 13.31 -8.00
CA ARG A 40 -5.78 12.08 -7.83
C ARG A 40 -4.46 12.06 -8.59
N GLY A 41 -4.45 12.61 -9.81
CA GLY A 41 -3.27 12.67 -10.67
C GLY A 41 -2.11 13.48 -10.09
N THR A 42 -2.39 14.34 -9.11
CA THR A 42 -1.37 15.09 -8.36
C THR A 42 -1.16 14.48 -6.98
N ALA A 43 -2.24 14.09 -6.29
CA ALA A 43 -2.19 13.59 -4.92
C ALA A 43 -1.42 12.27 -4.76
N TYR A 44 -1.39 11.43 -5.80
CA TYR A 44 -0.72 10.13 -5.80
C TYR A 44 0.59 10.18 -6.60
N THR A 45 1.33 11.28 -6.41
CA THR A 45 2.64 11.48 -7.03
C THR A 45 3.63 11.94 -5.98
N LEU A 46 4.91 11.60 -6.17
CA LEU A 46 5.98 12.12 -5.36
C LEU A 46 7.17 12.54 -6.21
N ARG A 47 7.93 13.53 -5.72
CA ARG A 47 9.20 13.94 -6.30
C ARG A 47 10.32 13.74 -5.28
N VAL A 48 11.37 13.02 -5.68
CA VAL A 48 12.58 12.79 -4.88
C VAL A 48 13.79 13.14 -5.72
N GLY A 49 14.40 14.30 -5.46
CA GLY A 49 15.40 14.87 -6.36
C GLY A 49 14.83 14.98 -7.78
N ASP A 50 15.52 14.37 -8.74
CA ASP A 50 15.12 14.37 -10.15
C ASP A 50 14.07 13.29 -10.50
N LEU A 51 13.77 12.37 -9.58
CA LEU A 51 12.79 11.31 -9.80
C LEU A 51 11.37 11.83 -9.57
N TYR A 52 10.49 11.66 -10.57
CA TYR A 52 9.06 11.85 -10.46
C TYR A 52 8.34 10.50 -10.53
N VAL A 53 7.65 10.14 -9.45
CA VAL A 53 6.94 8.86 -9.33
C VAL A 53 5.45 9.14 -9.32
N ASP A 54 4.74 8.62 -10.32
CA ASP A 54 3.28 8.67 -10.41
C ASP A 54 2.69 7.28 -10.15
N TYR A 55 2.01 7.13 -9.02
CA TYR A 55 1.29 5.91 -8.67
C TYR A 55 -0.24 6.10 -8.68
N SER A 56 -0.74 7.20 -9.25
CA SER A 56 -2.18 7.51 -9.38
C SER A 56 -2.96 6.48 -10.20
N LYS A 57 -2.28 5.73 -11.07
CA LYS A 57 -2.90 4.72 -11.96
C LYS A 57 -3.03 3.32 -11.34
N HIS A 58 -2.86 3.18 -10.03
CA HIS A 58 -3.10 1.95 -9.29
C HIS A 58 -4.49 1.94 -8.64
N LEU A 59 -5.04 0.76 -8.36
CA LEU A 59 -6.27 0.58 -7.58
C LEU A 59 -6.01 0.75 -6.09
N VAL A 60 -5.54 1.94 -5.70
CA VAL A 60 -5.19 2.28 -4.33
C VAL A 60 -5.97 3.51 -3.89
N THR A 61 -6.44 3.48 -2.65
CA THR A 61 -7.05 4.59 -1.93
C THR A 61 -6.16 4.98 -0.75
N ASP A 62 -6.50 6.07 -0.03
CA ASP A 62 -5.76 6.47 1.17
C ASP A 62 -5.76 5.36 2.22
N GLY A 63 -6.91 4.68 2.38
CA GLY A 63 -7.04 3.51 3.24
C GLY A 63 -6.19 2.34 2.79
N THR A 64 -6.08 2.10 1.47
CA THR A 64 -5.20 1.05 0.92
C THR A 64 -3.74 1.33 1.29
N LEU A 65 -3.29 2.58 1.10
CA LEU A 65 -1.92 2.97 1.40
C LEU A 65 -1.63 2.95 2.90
N ALA A 66 -2.61 3.26 3.76
CA ALA A 66 -2.48 3.14 5.21
C ALA A 66 -2.22 1.69 5.62
N LEU A 67 -3.06 0.76 5.17
CA LEU A 67 -2.93 -0.67 5.48
C LEU A 67 -1.63 -1.28 4.92
N LEU A 68 -1.19 -0.87 3.73
CA LEU A 68 0.09 -1.30 3.17
C LEU A 68 1.28 -0.81 4.02
N ARG A 69 1.21 0.41 4.56
CA ARG A 69 2.25 0.93 5.48
C ARG A 69 2.25 0.20 6.82
N GLU A 70 1.09 -0.17 7.34
CA GLU A 70 0.98 -1.01 8.54
C GLU A 70 1.64 -2.37 8.33
N LEU A 71 1.36 -3.03 7.20
CA LEU A 71 2.03 -4.29 6.85
C LEU A 71 3.56 -4.12 6.71
N ALA A 72 4.02 -3.03 6.09
CA ALA A 72 5.45 -2.75 5.95
C ALA A 72 6.13 -2.52 7.32
N ALA A 73 5.44 -1.88 8.27
CA ALA A 73 5.92 -1.71 9.64
C ALA A 73 5.97 -3.04 10.39
N ALA A 74 4.90 -3.85 10.31
CA ALA A 74 4.81 -5.16 10.96
C ALA A 74 5.86 -6.17 10.46
N THR A 75 6.36 -5.98 9.23
CA THR A 75 7.37 -6.83 8.60
C THR A 75 8.78 -6.23 8.65
N ASP A 76 8.96 -5.12 9.37
CA ASP A 76 10.23 -4.44 9.59
C ASP A 76 10.97 -4.04 8.30
N VAL A 77 10.23 -3.56 7.30
CA VAL A 77 10.82 -3.05 6.05
C VAL A 77 11.81 -1.92 6.32
N PHE A 78 11.55 -1.09 7.33
CA PHE A 78 12.43 0.02 7.71
C PHE A 78 13.75 -0.47 8.30
N GLY A 79 13.72 -1.45 9.22
CA GLY A 79 14.95 -2.06 9.74
C GLY A 79 15.76 -2.75 8.65
N LEU A 80 15.10 -3.39 7.67
CA LEU A 80 15.77 -3.99 6.51
C LEU A 80 16.40 -2.97 5.56
N ARG A 81 15.85 -1.75 5.47
CA ARG A 81 16.41 -0.66 4.66
C ARG A 81 17.67 -0.08 5.30
N ASP A 82 17.70 -0.02 6.63
CA ASP A 82 18.73 0.67 7.41
C ASP A 82 19.91 -0.23 7.81
N ALA A 83 19.81 -1.54 7.57
CA ALA A 83 20.85 -2.55 7.84
C ALA A 83 21.93 -2.60 6.75
#